data_AF-A0A8J6HUV6-F1
#
_entry.id   AF-A0A8J6HUV6-F1
#
_cell.length_a   1.000
_cell.length_b   1.000
_cell.length_c   1.000
_cell.angle_alpha   90.00
_cell.angle_beta   90.00
_cell.angle_gamma   90.00
#
_symmetry.space_group_name_H-M   'P 1'
#
loop_
_entity.id
_entity.type
_entity.pdbx_description
1 polymer ?
#
loop_
_entity_poly.entity_id
_entity_poly.type
_entity_poly.pdbx_seq_one_letter_code
_entity_poly.pdbx_strand_id
1 'polypeptide(L)' 'LDLCYEEDSAAEVDMNVICTDAGAFVEVQGTGEDGVFDRDQLNALLDLAVAGCADLSELQRKARS' A
#
# COMPACT_ATOMS: atom_id res chain seq x y z
N LEU A 1 0.30 6.81 1.60
CA LEU A 1 -0.19 8.17 1.29
C LEU A 1 -1.37 7.94 0.37
N ASP A 2 -2.56 8.37 0.80
CA ASP A 2 -3.82 8.12 0.10
C ASP A 2 -3.72 8.66 -1.34
N LEU A 3 -3.96 7.79 -2.33
CA LEU A 3 -3.93 8.18 -3.73
C LEU A 3 -5.07 9.18 -3.98
N CYS A 4 -4.80 10.26 -4.70
CA CYS A 4 -5.84 11.18 -5.12
C CYS A 4 -6.81 10.44 -6.06
N TYR A 5 -8.11 10.72 -5.96
CA TYR A 5 -9.22 10.10 -6.71
C TYR A 5 -8.98 9.88 -8.23
N GLU A 6 -8.15 10.73 -8.86
CA GLU A 6 -7.80 10.60 -10.28
C GLU A 6 -6.77 9.49 -10.56
N GLU A 7 -5.88 9.16 -9.61
CA GLU A 7 -4.95 8.04 -9.70
C GLU A 7 -5.63 6.70 -9.40
N ASP A 8 -6.64 6.71 -8.51
CA ASP A 8 -7.47 5.55 -8.18
C ASP A 8 -8.40 5.17 -9.35
N SER A 9 -8.98 6.16 -10.04
CA SER A 9 -9.83 5.93 -11.23
C SER A 9 -9.08 5.40 -12.46
N ALA A 10 -7.74 5.46 -12.48
CA ALA A 10 -6.90 4.97 -13.57
C ALA A 10 -6.11 3.71 -13.17
N ALA A 11 -6.13 3.32 -11.89
CA ALA A 11 -5.49 2.11 -11.44
C ALA A 11 -6.34 0.91 -11.84
N GLU A 12 -5.84 0.10 -12.78
CA GLU A 12 -6.47 -1.18 -13.16
C GLU A 12 -6.53 -2.20 -12.00
N VAL A 13 -5.87 -1.88 -10.87
CA VAL A 13 -5.65 -2.74 -9.71
C VAL A 13 -5.79 -1.94 -8.43
N ASP A 14 -6.80 -2.28 -7.63
CA ASP A 14 -6.96 -1.82 -6.25
C ASP A 14 -6.17 -2.75 -5.31
N MET A 15 -5.39 -2.18 -4.39
CA MET A 15 -4.64 -2.96 -3.41
C MET A 15 -4.64 -2.31 -2.03
N ASN A 16 -5.13 -3.07 -1.05
CA ASN A 16 -5.13 -2.72 0.37
C ASN A 16 -4.13 -3.59 1.12
N VAL A 17 -3.24 -2.96 1.90
CA VAL A 17 -2.20 -3.64 2.67
C VAL A 17 -2.22 -3.18 4.12
N ILE A 18 -2.27 -4.14 5.04
CA ILE A 18 -2.11 -3.91 6.47
C ILE A 18 -0.79 -4.55 6.89
N CYS A 19 0.12 -3.74 7.43
CA CYS A 19 1.44 -4.21 7.81
C CYS A 19 1.88 -3.66 9.17
N THR A 20 2.73 -4.41 9.86
CA THR A 20 3.34 -3.97 11.13
C THR A 20 4.46 -2.97 10.87
N ASP A 21 4.89 -2.27 11.91
CA ASP A 21 6.05 -1.36 11.85
C ASP A 21 7.37 -2.08 11.52
N ALA A 22 7.45 -3.38 11.79
CA ALA A 22 8.56 -4.25 11.41
C ALA A 22 8.47 -4.74 9.94
N GLY A 23 7.46 -4.31 9.18
CA GLY A 23 7.27 -4.69 7.77
C GLY A 23 6.65 -6.07 7.55
N ALA A 24 6.10 -6.70 8.60
CA ALA A 24 5.40 -7.98 8.46
C ALA A 24 3.94 -7.74 8.02
N PHE A 25 3.49 -8.48 7.02
CA PHE A 25 2.11 -8.37 6.52
C PHE A 25 1.12 -9.03 7.47
N VAL A 26 0.07 -8.29 7.80
CA VAL A 26 -1.13 -8.78 8.50
C VAL A 26 -2.19 -9.16 7.48
N GLU A 27 -2.38 -8.33 6.46
CA GLU A 27 -3.34 -8.53 5.38
C GLU A 27 -2.82 -7.95 4.07
N VAL A 28 -3.06 -8.67 2.98
CA VAL A 28 -2.85 -8.19 1.62
C VAL A 28 -4.09 -8.58 0.82
N GLN A 29 -4.81 -7.59 0.32
CA GLN A 29 -5.92 -7.78 -0.61
C GLN A 29 -5.61 -6.98 -1.87
N GLY A 30 -5.53 -7.67 -3.01
CA GLY A 30 -5.41 -7.04 -4.31
C GLY A 30 -6.54 -7.51 -5.22
N THR A 31 -7.22 -6.58 -5.87
CA THR A 31 -8.27 -6.83 -6.85
C THR A 31 -7.88 -6.16 -8.16
N GLY A 32 -7.76 -6.92 -9.24
CA GLY A 32 -7.69 -6.35 -10.58
C GLY A 32 -9.10 -5.98 -11.05
N GLU A 33 -9.52 -4.74 -10.80
CA GLU A 33 -10.89 -4.28 -11.12
C GLU A 33 -11.08 -4.07 -12.63
N ASP A 34 -10.06 -3.55 -13.31
CA ASP A 34 -10.08 -3.31 -14.77
C ASP A 34 -8.88 -3.96 -15.49
N GLY A 35 -8.13 -4.87 -14.83
CA GLY A 35 -6.98 -5.53 -15.42
C GLY A 35 -6.42 -6.71 -14.62
N VAL A 36 -5.24 -7.19 -15.03
CA VAL A 36 -4.44 -8.18 -14.30
C VAL A 36 -3.08 -7.58 -14.00
N PHE A 37 -2.53 -7.88 -12.83
CA PHE A 37 -1.16 -7.54 -12.48
C PHE A 37 -0.28 -8.78 -12.53
N ASP A 38 0.96 -8.58 -12.97
CA ASP A 38 1.97 -9.61 -12.88
C ASP A 38 2.64 -9.63 -11.50
N ARG A 39 3.57 -10.58 -11.32
CA ARG A 39 4.26 -10.75 -10.05
C ARG A 39 5.17 -9.57 -9.71
N ASP A 40 5.78 -8.94 -10.71
CA ASP A 40 6.71 -7.84 -10.49
C ASP A 40 5.94 -6.58 -10.06
N GLN A 41 4.78 -6.33 -10.66
CA GLN A 41 3.86 -5.28 -10.26
C GLN A 41 3.33 -5.49 -8.84
N LEU A 42 2.92 -6.72 -8.48
CA LEU A 42 2.51 -7.04 -7.11
C LEU A 42 3.63 -6.75 -6.10
N ASN A 43 4.86 -7.20 -6.39
CA ASN A 43 5.99 -6.98 -5.49
C ASN A 43 6.28 -5.48 -5.34
N ALA A 44 6.23 -4.70 -6.42
CA ALA A 44 6.44 -3.26 -6.36
C ALA A 44 5.41 -2.55 -5.48
N LEU A 45 4.13 -2.94 -5.57
CA LEU A 45 3.07 -2.39 -4.73
C LEU A 45 3.25 -2.80 -3.25
N LEU A 46 3.70 -4.03 -2.98
CA LEU A 46 4.01 -4.49 -1.62
C LEU A 46 5.19 -3.74 -1.01
N ASP A 47 6.26 -3.51 -1.78
CA ASP A 47 7.42 -2.73 -1.33
C ASP A 47 7.02 -1.29 -1.00
N LEU A 48 6.17 -0.68 -1.84
CA LEU A 48 5.64 0.66 -1.60
C LEU A 48 4.78 0.71 -0.32
N ALA A 49 3.93 -0.29 -0.10
CA ALA A 49 3.10 -0.37 1.09
C ALA A 49 3.94 -0.48 2.37
N VAL A 50 4.99 -1.32 2.37
CA VAL A 50 5.90 -1.48 3.52
C VAL A 50 6.64 -0.17 3.82
N ALA A 51 7.15 0.52 2.80
CA ALA A 51 7.78 1.82 2.96
C ALA A 51 6.80 2.86 3.53
N GLY A 52 5.58 2.92 2.98
CA GLY A 52 4.54 3.82 3.44
C GLY A 52 4.08 3.57 4.89
N CYS A 53 3.95 2.30 5.31
CA CYS A 53 3.67 1.94 6.71
C CYS A 53 4.76 2.48 7.66
N ALA A 54 6.03 2.40 7.27
CA ALA A 54 7.16 2.87 8.07
C ALA A 54 7.11 4.39 8.27
N ASP A 55 6.87 5.13 7.19
CA ASP A 55 6.72 6.59 7.22
C ASP A 55 5.53 7.01 8.10
N LEU A 56 4.38 6.37 7.93
CA LEU A 56 3.18 6.63 8.73
C LEU A 56 3.42 6.33 10.22
N SER A 57 4.13 5.25 10.53
CA SER A 57 4.48 4.88 11.91
C SER A 57 5.38 5.93 12.55
N GLU A 58 6.33 6.50 11.80
CA GLU A 58 7.16 7.60 12.29
C GLU A 58 6.35 8.88 12.53
N LEU A 59 5.46 9.25 11.61
CA LEU A 59 4.58 10.41 11.76
C LEU A 59 3.64 10.27 12.96
N GLN A 60 3.06 9.08 13.16
CA GLN A 60 2.22 8.78 14.32
C GLN A 60 3.00 8.90 15.65
N ARG A 61 4.27 8.48 15.67
CA ARG A 61 5.14 8.62 16.84
C ARG A 61 5.42 10.09 17.16
N LYS A 62 5.69 10.91 16.13
CA LYS A 62 5.91 12.36 16.27
C LYS A 62 4.67 13.12 16.72
N ALA A 63 3.47 12.72 16.27
CA ALA A 63 2.22 13.37 16.66
C ALA A 63 1.77 13.04 18.10
N ARG A 64 2.30 11.98 18.70
CA ARG A 64 2.00 11.54 20.08
C ARG A 64 2.96 12.10 21.14
N SER A 65 4.00 12.82 20.74
CA SER A 65 4.95 13.53 21.63
C SER A 65 4.62 15.01 21.74
#